data_AF-A0A7S2HGX0-F1
#
_entry.id   AF-A0A7S2HGX0-F1
#
_cell.length_a   1.000
_cell.length_b   1.000
_cell.length_c   1.000
_cell.angle_alpha   90.00
_cell.angle_beta   90.00
_cell.angle_gamma   90.00
#
_symmetry.space_group_name_H-M   'P 1'
#
loop_
_entity.id
_entity.type
_entity.pdbx_description
1 polymer ?
#
loop_
_entity_poly.entity_id
_entity_poly.type
_entity_poly.pdbx_seq_one_letter_code
_entity_poly.pdbx_strand_id
1 'polypeptide(L)'
;EETDPYPNMGTYKQPISTSSAEAQSWFDRGCVWVMGFHREEAAFCFSQAAKADPSCAMAQWGIALANGPDYNFSATAGFYAVAAQPEGYPSLNVATTAISKAVALVNGARQSRPREKALIEALALRYEWPPTDSTPALQEVYADAMWRVSLDFPADADVQAACAEAFMCLAPWDLYVKAEGSQTPNWYSADKQLNPIGERVKAALDRGLMAEPKHVWLCHLKIHLNEMGPVALFDWAAAEVVRSADATAAGHLVHMPTHLDIQVGDYAEAMRCNALGSEADLALFARSPSRFGIYTGYVVHNMEFR
;
A
#
# COMPACT_ATOMS: atom_id res chain seq x y z
N GLU A 1 -9.26 19.28 26.19
CA GLU A 1 -8.98 18.16 25.28
C GLU A 1 -7.82 18.60 24.42
N GLU A 2 -6.62 18.06 24.68
CA GLU A 2 -5.48 18.29 23.80
C GLU A 2 -5.81 17.62 22.46
N THR A 3 -6.01 18.44 21.44
CA THR A 3 -6.09 17.97 20.05
C THR A 3 -4.80 17.20 19.78
N ASP A 4 -4.91 15.90 19.51
CA ASP A 4 -3.77 15.08 19.11
C ASP A 4 -3.01 15.84 18.02
N PRO A 5 -1.72 16.15 18.22
CA PRO A 5 -1.00 16.97 17.27
C PRO A 5 -0.92 16.29 15.89
N TYR A 6 -1.07 14.96 15.78
CA TYR A 6 -0.92 14.20 14.54
C TYR A 6 -1.97 14.56 13.46
N PRO A 7 -1.65 14.45 12.14
CA PRO A 7 -2.64 14.72 11.11
C PRO A 7 -3.90 13.87 11.26
N ASN A 8 -5.05 14.42 10.86
CA ASN A 8 -6.27 13.64 10.80
C ASN A 8 -6.15 12.60 9.67
N MET A 9 -6.09 11.32 10.07
CA MET A 9 -5.98 10.18 9.15
C MET A 9 -7.34 9.57 8.79
N GLY A 10 -8.44 10.26 9.09
CA GLY A 10 -9.78 9.80 8.80
C GLY A 10 -10.29 8.74 9.79
N THR A 11 -11.32 8.01 9.37
CA THR A 11 -12.11 7.09 10.20
C THR A 11 -11.77 5.62 10.01
N TYR A 12 -10.75 5.30 9.19
CA TYR A 12 -10.30 3.92 9.00
C TYR A 12 -9.95 3.25 10.33
N LYS A 13 -10.41 2.01 10.50
CA LYS A 13 -10.17 1.18 11.68
C LYS A 13 -9.96 -0.28 11.28
N GLN A 14 -8.84 -0.85 11.73
CA GLN A 14 -8.58 -2.27 11.61
C GLN A 14 -8.29 -2.87 12.98
N PRO A 15 -9.30 -3.43 13.67
CA PRO A 15 -9.09 -3.91 15.03
C PRO A 15 -8.04 -5.03 15.06
N ILE A 16 -6.98 -4.88 15.86
CA ILE A 16 -5.92 -5.89 16.03
C ILE A 16 -5.93 -6.48 17.45
N SER A 17 -5.18 -7.56 17.66
CA SER A 17 -4.99 -8.19 18.98
C SER A 17 -4.05 -7.36 19.88
N THR A 18 -4.54 -6.20 20.31
CA THR A 18 -3.92 -5.33 21.32
C THR A 18 -4.95 -4.93 22.37
N SER A 19 -4.47 -4.71 23.60
CA SER A 19 -5.25 -4.08 24.67
C SER A 19 -4.94 -2.58 24.82
N SER A 20 -3.99 -2.05 24.05
CA SER A 20 -3.57 -0.65 24.09
C SER A 20 -4.34 0.15 23.03
N ALA A 21 -5.22 1.05 23.49
CA ALA A 21 -5.93 1.96 22.60
C ALA A 21 -4.97 2.88 21.82
N GLU A 22 -3.83 3.24 22.44
CA GLU A 22 -2.78 4.01 21.80
C GLU A 22 -2.11 3.19 20.67
N ALA A 23 -1.80 1.91 20.91
CA ALA A 23 -1.23 1.05 19.88
C ALA A 23 -2.20 0.85 18.70
N GLN A 24 -3.49 0.66 18.98
CA GLN A 24 -4.52 0.57 17.95
C GLN A 24 -4.59 1.86 17.11
N SER A 25 -4.60 3.03 17.76
CA SER A 25 -4.65 4.33 17.08
C SER A 25 -3.45 4.54 16.14
N TRP A 26 -2.23 4.23 16.62
CA TRP A 26 -1.03 4.32 15.80
C TRP A 26 -1.00 3.29 14.67
N PHE A 27 -1.52 2.09 14.89
CA PHE A 27 -1.64 1.07 13.86
C PHE A 27 -2.60 1.51 12.75
N ASP A 28 -3.79 2.01 13.10
CA ASP A 28 -4.76 2.52 12.13
C ASP A 28 -4.16 3.64 11.25
N ARG A 29 -3.41 4.57 11.85
CA ARG A 29 -2.67 5.63 11.12
C ARG A 29 -1.65 5.05 10.15
N GLY A 30 -0.89 4.05 10.61
CA GLY A 30 0.08 3.34 9.78
C GLY A 30 -0.56 2.69 8.56
N CYS A 31 -1.73 2.07 8.72
CA CYS A 31 -2.47 1.50 7.60
C CYS A 31 -2.89 2.57 6.58
N VAL A 32 -3.41 3.72 7.02
CA VAL A 32 -3.77 4.80 6.09
C VAL A 32 -2.55 5.31 5.31
N TRP A 33 -1.38 5.40 5.94
CA TRP A 33 -0.14 5.74 5.23
C TRP A 33 0.35 4.64 4.27
N VAL A 34 0.10 3.37 4.57
CA VAL A 34 0.31 2.27 3.62
C VAL A 34 -0.62 2.43 2.41
N MET A 35 -1.90 2.76 2.63
CA MET A 35 -2.84 3.04 1.54
C MET A 35 -2.36 4.21 0.68
N GLY A 36 -1.85 5.28 1.28
CA GLY A 36 -1.28 6.40 0.53
C GLY A 36 0.14 6.18 0.00
N PHE A 37 0.67 4.95 0.05
CA PHE A 37 2.06 4.64 -0.31
C PHE A 37 3.13 5.52 0.36
N HIS A 38 2.80 6.22 1.46
CA HIS A 38 3.77 6.92 2.28
C HIS A 38 4.39 5.97 3.30
N ARG A 39 5.16 5.01 2.78
CA ARG A 39 5.74 3.90 3.52
C ARG A 39 6.68 4.31 4.67
N GLU A 40 7.39 5.44 4.55
CA GLU A 40 8.25 5.96 5.63
C GLU A 40 7.45 6.44 6.85
N GLU A 41 6.36 7.20 6.64
CA GLU A 41 5.46 7.66 7.70
C GLU A 41 4.66 6.49 8.29
N ALA A 42 4.30 5.49 7.46
CA ALA A 42 3.73 4.24 7.94
C ALA A 42 4.67 3.50 8.90
N ALA A 43 5.95 3.35 8.54
CA ALA A 43 6.94 2.71 9.39
C ALA A 43 7.11 3.45 10.74
N PHE A 44 7.06 4.78 10.72
CA PHE A 44 7.03 5.59 11.94
C PHE A 44 5.80 5.28 12.81
N CYS A 45 4.60 5.28 12.23
CA CYS A 45 3.36 5.00 12.95
C CYS A 45 3.36 3.60 13.57
N PHE A 46 3.74 2.57 12.82
CA PHE A 46 3.81 1.21 13.36
C PHE A 46 4.90 1.07 14.44
N SER A 47 5.98 1.83 14.34
CA SER A 47 6.99 1.91 15.42
C SER A 47 6.44 2.54 16.69
N GLN A 48 5.55 3.54 16.60
CA GLN A 48 4.85 4.07 17.78
C GLN A 48 3.85 3.04 18.34
N ALA A 49 3.12 2.32 17.49
CA ALA A 49 2.25 1.24 17.93
C ALA A 49 3.02 0.16 18.70
N ALA A 50 4.20 -0.23 18.20
CA ALA A 50 5.07 -1.21 18.84
C ALA A 50 5.67 -0.70 20.17
N LYS A 51 5.89 0.60 20.33
CA LYS A 51 6.32 1.20 21.61
C LYS A 51 5.18 1.20 22.63
N ALA A 52 3.97 1.54 22.20
CA ALA A 52 2.77 1.58 23.04
C ALA A 52 2.30 0.19 23.47
N ASP A 53 2.56 -0.84 22.66
CA ASP A 53 2.35 -2.25 23.04
C ASP A 53 3.45 -3.15 22.45
N PRO A 54 4.53 -3.41 23.21
CA PRO A 54 5.64 -4.26 22.77
C PRO A 54 5.27 -5.71 22.46
N SER A 55 4.08 -6.16 22.88
CA SER A 55 3.55 -7.50 22.61
C SER A 55 2.56 -7.54 21.44
N CYS A 56 2.33 -6.42 20.76
CA CYS A 56 1.47 -6.36 19.58
C CYS A 56 2.21 -6.91 18.35
N ALA A 57 1.85 -8.14 17.95
CA ALA A 57 2.43 -8.79 16.76
C ALA A 57 2.15 -7.99 15.48
N MET A 58 0.95 -7.41 15.34
CA MET A 58 0.59 -6.63 14.16
C MET A 58 1.35 -5.30 14.04
N ALA A 59 1.77 -4.69 15.15
CA ALA A 59 2.64 -3.52 15.07
C ALA A 59 4.01 -3.88 14.45
N GLN A 60 4.57 -5.04 14.80
CA GLN A 60 5.81 -5.54 14.19
C GLN A 60 5.60 -5.93 12.71
N TRP A 61 4.46 -6.56 12.38
CA TRP A 61 4.06 -6.82 11.00
C TRP A 61 3.99 -5.53 10.17
N GLY A 62 3.39 -4.47 10.71
CA GLY A 62 3.27 -3.17 10.03
C GLY A 62 4.64 -2.54 9.75
N ILE A 63 5.58 -2.60 10.70
CA ILE A 63 6.96 -2.14 10.48
C ILE A 63 7.60 -2.90 9.31
N ALA A 64 7.43 -4.23 9.26
CA ALA A 64 7.96 -5.04 8.18
C ALA A 64 7.27 -4.75 6.84
N LEU A 65 5.95 -4.57 6.82
CA LEU A 65 5.20 -4.24 5.60
C LEU A 65 5.67 -2.89 5.03
N ALA A 66 5.78 -1.88 5.89
CA ALA A 66 6.19 -0.54 5.51
C ALA A 66 7.63 -0.50 4.96
N ASN A 67 8.53 -1.35 5.45
CA ASN A 67 9.90 -1.50 4.92
C ASN A 67 10.00 -2.41 3.68
N GLY A 68 8.87 -2.76 3.05
CA GLY A 68 8.82 -3.50 1.78
C GLY A 68 8.44 -2.63 0.59
N PRO A 69 8.55 -3.18 -0.63
CA PRO A 69 8.14 -2.45 -1.83
C PRO A 69 6.62 -2.23 -1.89
N ASP A 70 6.22 -1.21 -2.64
CA ASP A 70 4.85 -0.92 -3.06
C ASP A 70 4.75 -0.99 -4.61
N TYR A 71 3.62 -0.58 -5.18
CA TYR A 71 3.41 -0.61 -6.64
C TYR A 71 4.36 0.32 -7.39
N ASN A 72 4.64 1.52 -6.87
CA ASN A 72 5.41 2.53 -7.59
C ASN A 72 6.93 2.44 -7.30
N PHE A 73 7.32 1.82 -6.19
CA PHE A 73 8.72 1.59 -5.83
C PHE A 73 9.00 0.11 -5.55
N SER A 74 9.03 -0.68 -6.62
CA SER A 74 9.25 -2.14 -6.60
C SER A 74 10.66 -2.56 -7.07
N ALA A 75 10.86 -3.85 -7.34
CA ALA A 75 12.14 -4.40 -7.80
C ALA A 75 12.68 -3.69 -9.05
N THR A 76 11.83 -3.44 -10.05
CA THR A 76 12.22 -2.81 -11.31
C THR A 76 12.60 -1.34 -11.14
N ALA A 77 12.11 -0.69 -10.09
CA ALA A 77 12.46 0.67 -9.70
C ALA A 77 13.72 0.76 -8.81
N GLY A 78 14.37 -0.38 -8.52
CA GLY A 78 15.60 -0.43 -7.73
C GLY A 78 15.40 -0.52 -6.22
N PHE A 79 14.19 -0.87 -5.75
CA PHE A 79 13.87 -0.98 -4.31
C PHE A 79 14.91 -1.77 -3.52
N TYR A 80 15.24 -2.98 -3.97
CA TYR A 80 16.10 -3.91 -3.21
C TYR A 80 17.54 -3.40 -3.09
N ALA A 81 18.02 -2.59 -4.04
CA ALA A 81 19.33 -1.95 -3.93
C ALA A 81 19.35 -0.88 -2.84
N VAL A 82 18.28 -0.07 -2.76
CA VAL A 82 18.14 0.97 -1.73
C VAL A 82 17.89 0.35 -0.34
N ALA A 83 17.09 -0.70 -0.27
CA ALA A 83 16.73 -1.37 0.98
C ALA A 83 17.82 -2.30 1.52
N ALA A 84 18.90 -2.56 0.78
CA ALA A 84 20.05 -3.38 1.20
C ALA A 84 20.96 -2.66 2.22
N GLN A 85 20.36 -2.12 3.28
CA GLN A 85 21.05 -1.41 4.37
C GLN A 85 20.61 -1.92 5.75
N PRO A 86 21.49 -1.88 6.76
CA PRO A 86 21.23 -2.51 8.07
C PRO A 86 20.26 -1.72 8.96
N GLU A 87 20.04 -0.44 8.70
CA GLU A 87 19.22 0.45 9.52
C GLU A 87 18.55 1.54 8.67
N GLY A 88 17.71 2.36 9.29
CA GLY A 88 16.98 3.43 8.62
C GLY A 88 15.79 2.92 7.81
N TYR A 89 15.38 3.72 6.82
CA TYR A 89 14.27 3.43 5.92
C TYR A 89 14.68 3.70 4.46
N PRO A 90 14.30 2.83 3.51
CA PRO A 90 13.81 1.45 3.72
C PRO A 90 14.97 0.54 4.14
N SER A 91 14.72 -0.51 4.92
CA SER A 91 15.76 -1.48 5.31
C SER A 91 15.25 -2.92 5.37
N LEU A 92 15.90 -3.82 4.62
CA LEU A 92 15.63 -5.26 4.65
C LEU A 92 15.99 -5.89 5.99
N ASN A 93 17.01 -5.37 6.68
CA ASN A 93 17.34 -5.82 8.04
C ASN A 93 16.24 -5.46 9.05
N VAL A 94 15.73 -4.22 8.97
CA VAL A 94 14.62 -3.75 9.81
C VAL A 94 13.37 -4.58 9.53
N ALA A 95 13.06 -4.82 8.25
CA ALA A 95 11.92 -5.65 7.84
C ALA A 95 12.04 -7.10 8.37
N THR A 96 13.18 -7.74 8.15
CA THR A 96 13.45 -9.13 8.58
C THR A 96 13.41 -9.24 10.11
N THR A 97 13.97 -8.28 10.82
CA THR A 97 13.97 -8.24 12.29
C THR A 97 12.55 -8.06 12.83
N ALA A 98 11.78 -7.14 12.27
CA ALA A 98 10.41 -6.87 12.70
C ALA A 98 9.50 -8.07 12.43
N ILE A 99 9.57 -8.68 11.24
CA ILE A 99 8.70 -9.83 10.92
C ILE A 99 9.06 -11.06 11.76
N SER A 100 10.34 -11.27 12.06
CA SER A 100 10.77 -12.34 12.98
C SER A 100 10.21 -12.13 14.39
N LYS A 101 10.17 -10.89 14.88
CA LYS A 101 9.52 -10.55 16.16
C LYS A 101 8.01 -10.78 16.09
N ALA A 102 7.35 -10.42 14.99
CA ALA A 102 5.92 -10.68 14.80
C ALA A 102 5.60 -12.18 14.87
N VAL A 103 6.40 -13.02 14.20
CA VAL A 103 6.27 -14.50 14.24
C VAL A 103 6.47 -15.05 15.65
N ALA A 104 7.41 -14.50 16.42
CA ALA A 104 7.59 -14.90 17.82
C ALA A 104 6.40 -14.49 18.70
N LEU A 105 5.87 -13.27 18.52
CA LEU A 105 4.75 -12.74 19.30
C LEU A 105 3.43 -13.45 18.98
N VAL A 106 3.16 -13.76 17.71
CA VAL A 106 1.91 -14.41 17.28
C VAL A 106 1.78 -15.86 17.79
N ASN A 107 2.91 -16.49 18.08
CA ASN A 107 3.00 -17.81 18.70
C ASN A 107 3.24 -17.73 20.23
N GLY A 108 3.19 -16.54 20.81
CA GLY A 108 3.43 -16.27 22.22
C GLY A 108 2.18 -16.40 23.10
N ALA A 109 2.23 -15.77 24.27
CA ALA A 109 1.18 -15.89 25.29
C ALA A 109 -0.13 -15.17 24.92
N ARG A 110 -0.07 -14.09 24.13
CA ARG A 110 -1.26 -13.38 23.67
C ARG A 110 -1.81 -14.07 22.43
N GLN A 111 -3.07 -14.47 22.48
CA GLN A 111 -3.75 -15.04 21.34
C GLN A 111 -4.00 -13.96 20.27
N SER A 112 -3.40 -14.14 19.10
CA SER A 112 -3.70 -13.36 17.89
C SER A 112 -4.88 -13.95 17.13
N ARG A 113 -5.58 -13.10 16.38
CA ARG A 113 -6.67 -13.55 15.50
C ARG A 113 -6.11 -14.39 14.35
N PRO A 114 -6.87 -15.36 13.83
CA PRO A 114 -6.42 -16.19 12.70
C PRO A 114 -5.90 -15.39 11.50
N ARG A 115 -6.59 -14.29 11.14
CA ARG A 115 -6.15 -13.41 10.03
C ARG A 115 -4.78 -12.78 10.26
N GLU A 116 -4.49 -12.37 11.50
CA GLU A 116 -3.22 -11.71 11.86
C GLU A 116 -2.07 -12.70 11.72
N LYS A 117 -2.30 -13.93 12.19
CA LYS A 117 -1.35 -15.03 12.01
C LYS A 117 -1.07 -15.32 10.55
N ALA A 118 -2.11 -15.44 9.73
CA ALA A 118 -1.96 -15.70 8.30
C ALA A 118 -1.19 -14.58 7.57
N LEU A 119 -1.49 -13.31 7.88
CA LEU A 119 -0.78 -12.15 7.32
C LEU A 119 0.69 -12.09 7.75
N ILE A 120 0.99 -12.43 9.00
CA ILE A 120 2.36 -12.50 9.54
C ILE A 120 3.15 -13.61 8.87
N GLU A 121 2.57 -14.81 8.79
CA GLU A 121 3.22 -15.97 8.18
C GLU A 121 3.47 -15.76 6.69
N ALA A 122 2.55 -15.13 5.96
CA ALA A 122 2.75 -14.78 4.56
C ALA A 122 3.89 -13.75 4.40
N LEU A 123 3.85 -12.64 5.16
CA LEU A 123 4.85 -11.57 5.03
C LEU A 123 6.26 -12.02 5.47
N ALA A 124 6.37 -13.00 6.37
CA ALA A 124 7.65 -13.58 6.76
C ALA A 124 8.42 -14.21 5.59
N LEU A 125 7.73 -14.60 4.51
CA LEU A 125 8.34 -15.18 3.32
C LEU A 125 8.92 -14.13 2.37
N ARG A 126 8.64 -12.84 2.58
CA ARG A 126 9.03 -11.74 1.68
C ARG A 126 10.47 -11.26 1.86
N TYR A 127 11.09 -11.58 3.01
CA TYR A 127 12.34 -10.94 3.43
C TYR A 127 13.40 -11.95 3.83
N GLU A 128 14.65 -11.57 3.54
CA GLU A 128 15.85 -12.19 4.08
C GLU A 128 16.87 -11.11 4.41
N TRP A 129 17.77 -11.41 5.35
CA TRP A 129 18.92 -10.56 5.67
C TRP A 129 20.10 -11.44 6.07
N PRO A 130 21.32 -11.20 5.52
CA PRO A 130 21.65 -10.22 4.47
C PRO A 130 21.02 -10.57 3.11
N PRO A 131 20.74 -9.58 2.24
CA PRO A 131 20.16 -9.83 0.94
C PRO A 131 21.15 -10.49 -0.02
N THR A 132 20.59 -11.19 -1.00
CA THR A 132 21.27 -11.86 -2.11
C THR A 132 20.68 -11.37 -3.44
N ASP A 133 21.32 -11.75 -4.56
CA ASP A 133 20.77 -11.45 -5.90
C ASP A 133 19.40 -12.09 -6.13
N SER A 134 19.04 -13.13 -5.37
CA SER A 134 17.73 -13.79 -5.41
C SER A 134 16.67 -13.17 -4.50
N THR A 135 17.02 -12.25 -3.60
CA THR A 135 16.05 -11.61 -2.69
C THR A 135 14.82 -11.03 -3.42
N PRO A 136 14.94 -10.40 -4.61
CA PRO A 136 13.76 -9.90 -5.33
C PRO A 136 12.72 -10.99 -5.67
N ALA A 137 13.13 -12.24 -5.87
CA ALA A 137 12.22 -13.35 -6.18
C ALA A 137 11.30 -13.71 -4.99
N LEU A 138 11.65 -13.31 -3.76
CA LEU A 138 10.79 -13.51 -2.58
C LEU A 138 9.48 -12.73 -2.67
N GLN A 139 9.40 -11.70 -3.52
CA GLN A 139 8.14 -11.02 -3.80
C GLN A 139 7.09 -11.96 -4.41
N GLU A 140 7.50 -12.88 -5.28
CA GLU A 140 6.59 -13.86 -5.90
C GLU A 140 6.11 -14.87 -4.86
N VAL A 141 7.02 -15.34 -4.00
CA VAL A 141 6.69 -16.22 -2.87
C VAL A 141 5.67 -15.56 -1.93
N TYR A 142 5.86 -14.28 -1.64
CA TYR A 142 4.91 -13.50 -0.83
C TYR A 142 3.55 -13.32 -1.52
N ALA A 143 3.53 -13.01 -2.83
CA ALA A 143 2.28 -12.86 -3.58
C ALA A 143 1.48 -14.17 -3.61
N ASP A 144 2.14 -15.31 -3.83
CA ASP A 144 1.50 -16.63 -3.78
C ASP A 144 0.98 -16.99 -2.39
N ALA A 145 1.73 -16.65 -1.34
CA ALA A 145 1.27 -16.83 0.03
C ALA A 145 0.04 -15.96 0.32
N MET A 146 0.07 -14.69 -0.07
CA MET A 146 -1.07 -13.78 0.06
C MET A 146 -2.29 -14.23 -0.75
N TRP A 147 -2.09 -14.86 -1.91
CA TRP A 147 -3.19 -15.46 -2.66
C TRP A 147 -3.91 -16.51 -1.82
N ARG A 148 -3.18 -17.40 -1.15
CA ARG A 148 -3.77 -18.42 -0.26
C ARG A 148 -4.52 -17.78 0.90
N VAL A 149 -3.90 -16.79 1.56
CA VAL A 149 -4.56 -16.03 2.64
C VAL A 149 -5.85 -15.36 2.13
N SER A 150 -5.85 -14.82 0.91
CA SER A 150 -7.05 -14.20 0.33
C SER A 150 -8.21 -15.19 0.09
N LEU A 151 -7.90 -16.47 -0.12
CA LEU A 151 -8.90 -17.53 -0.27
C LEU A 151 -9.45 -17.99 1.09
N ASP A 152 -8.62 -17.97 2.13
CA ASP A 152 -9.03 -18.30 3.50
C ASP A 152 -9.87 -17.18 4.14
N PHE A 153 -9.65 -15.92 3.73
CA PHE A 153 -10.37 -14.74 4.21
C PHE A 153 -11.01 -13.93 3.06
N PRO A 154 -11.96 -14.51 2.29
CA PRO A 154 -12.47 -13.92 1.06
C PRO A 154 -13.30 -12.65 1.26
N ALA A 155 -13.84 -12.43 2.47
CA ALA A 155 -14.66 -11.26 2.81
C ALA A 155 -13.90 -10.19 3.62
N ASP A 156 -12.62 -10.41 3.94
CA ASP A 156 -11.80 -9.42 4.67
C ASP A 156 -11.14 -8.47 3.66
N ALA A 157 -11.63 -7.23 3.59
CA ALA A 157 -11.23 -6.25 2.58
C ALA A 157 -9.75 -5.85 2.67
N ASP A 158 -9.19 -5.77 3.89
CA ASP A 158 -7.76 -5.50 4.10
C ASP A 158 -6.89 -6.64 3.55
N VAL A 159 -7.29 -7.90 3.77
CA VAL A 159 -6.60 -9.06 3.22
C VAL A 159 -6.64 -9.04 1.69
N GLN A 160 -7.79 -8.73 1.10
CA GLN A 160 -7.90 -8.65 -0.36
C GLN A 160 -7.04 -7.50 -0.92
N ALA A 161 -6.97 -6.36 -0.23
CA ALA A 161 -6.12 -5.23 -0.64
C ALA A 161 -4.64 -5.58 -0.58
N ALA A 162 -4.17 -6.16 0.53
CA ALA A 162 -2.79 -6.62 0.67
C ALA A 162 -2.43 -7.69 -0.37
N CYS A 163 -3.36 -8.58 -0.72
CA CYS A 163 -3.16 -9.55 -1.79
C CYS A 163 -3.05 -8.89 -3.15
N ALA A 164 -3.93 -7.93 -3.47
CA ALA A 164 -3.89 -7.20 -4.74
C ALA A 164 -2.57 -6.43 -4.88
N GLU A 165 -2.14 -5.70 -3.85
CA GLU A 165 -0.86 -4.98 -3.85
C GLU A 165 0.32 -5.94 -4.03
N ALA A 166 0.32 -7.09 -3.36
CA ALA A 166 1.41 -8.07 -3.47
C ALA A 166 1.65 -8.55 -4.90
N PHE A 167 0.58 -8.78 -5.68
CA PHE A 167 0.68 -9.09 -7.12
C PHE A 167 1.04 -7.88 -7.96
N MET A 168 0.48 -6.70 -7.66
CA MET A 168 0.81 -5.46 -8.35
C MET A 168 2.31 -5.15 -8.30
N CYS A 169 2.96 -5.37 -7.16
CA CYS A 169 4.42 -5.20 -7.00
C CYS A 169 5.26 -6.09 -7.92
N LEU A 170 4.72 -7.19 -8.48
CA LEU A 170 5.43 -8.03 -9.45
C LEU A 170 5.45 -7.42 -10.86
N ALA A 171 4.47 -6.57 -11.18
CA ALA A 171 4.26 -6.02 -12.52
C ALA A 171 3.82 -4.55 -12.47
N PRO A 172 4.66 -3.65 -11.92
CA PRO A 172 4.37 -2.23 -11.85
C PRO A 172 4.10 -1.65 -13.25
N TRP A 173 2.95 -1.00 -13.42
CA TRP A 173 2.42 -0.50 -14.70
C TRP A 173 2.36 -1.52 -15.85
N ASP A 174 2.39 -2.83 -15.55
CA ASP A 174 2.44 -3.91 -16.53
C ASP A 174 1.39 -4.99 -16.24
N LEU A 175 0.14 -4.59 -16.02
CA LEU A 175 -0.98 -5.49 -15.68
C LEU A 175 -1.79 -5.97 -16.90
N TYR A 176 -1.49 -5.46 -18.09
CA TYR A 176 -2.17 -5.77 -19.35
C TYR A 176 -1.22 -6.41 -20.35
N VAL A 177 -1.77 -7.19 -21.29
CA VAL A 177 -1.01 -7.75 -22.40
C VAL A 177 -0.51 -6.60 -23.30
N LYS A 178 0.81 -6.57 -23.56
CA LYS A 178 1.43 -5.64 -24.52
C LYS A 178 1.12 -6.09 -25.95
N ALA A 179 0.96 -5.15 -26.89
CA ALA A 179 0.92 -5.55 -28.29
C ALA A 179 2.26 -6.18 -28.72
N GLU A 180 2.17 -7.05 -29.72
CA GLU A 180 3.33 -7.68 -30.32
C GLU A 180 4.37 -6.63 -30.78
N GLY A 181 5.62 -6.82 -30.37
CA GLY A 181 6.73 -5.90 -30.67
C GLY A 181 6.81 -4.63 -29.81
N SER A 182 5.86 -4.37 -28.92
CA SER A 182 5.90 -3.21 -28.02
C SER A 182 6.66 -3.54 -26.73
N GLN A 183 7.72 -2.77 -26.45
CA GLN A 183 8.45 -2.83 -25.17
C GLN A 183 7.77 -1.98 -24.08
N THR A 184 6.90 -1.07 -24.48
CA THR A 184 6.17 -0.17 -23.59
C THR A 184 4.82 -0.78 -23.24
N PRO A 185 4.30 -0.58 -22.02
CA PRO A 185 2.87 -0.76 -21.77
C PRO A 185 2.14 0.09 -22.82
N ASN A 186 1.41 -0.52 -23.75
CA ASN A 186 0.76 0.22 -24.83
C ASN A 186 -0.08 1.36 -24.22
N TRP A 187 0.08 2.60 -24.66
CA TRP A 187 -0.88 3.63 -24.32
C TRP A 187 -2.16 3.37 -25.16
N TYR A 188 -3.30 3.29 -24.47
CA TYR A 188 -4.67 3.19 -25.01
C TYR A 188 -4.93 2.15 -26.13
N SER A 189 -5.56 1.03 -25.77
CA SER A 189 -6.34 0.24 -26.74
C SER A 189 -7.64 -0.25 -26.10
N ALA A 190 -8.73 -0.20 -26.87
CA ALA A 190 -10.05 -0.61 -26.41
C ALA A 190 -10.17 -2.12 -26.19
N ASP A 191 -9.28 -2.91 -26.79
CA ASP A 191 -9.28 -4.38 -26.78
C ASP A 191 -8.24 -4.98 -25.81
N LYS A 192 -7.61 -4.16 -24.96
CA LYS A 192 -6.62 -4.66 -23.99
C LYS A 192 -7.22 -5.70 -23.07
N GLN A 193 -6.50 -6.80 -22.92
CA GLN A 193 -6.79 -7.85 -21.96
C GLN A 193 -5.78 -7.81 -20.82
N LEU A 194 -6.22 -8.16 -19.63
CA LEU A 194 -5.31 -8.32 -18.49
C LEU A 194 -4.35 -9.48 -18.78
N ASN A 195 -3.12 -9.34 -18.31
CA ASN A 195 -2.19 -10.47 -18.28
C ASN A 195 -2.49 -11.33 -17.03
N PRO A 196 -1.83 -12.49 -16.85
CA PRO A 196 -2.10 -13.37 -15.71
C PRO A 196 -1.96 -12.71 -14.33
N ILE A 197 -1.06 -11.75 -14.16
CA ILE A 197 -0.90 -11.00 -12.91
C ILE A 197 -2.08 -10.04 -12.73
N GLY A 198 -2.44 -9.29 -13.78
CA GLY A 198 -3.61 -8.41 -13.78
C GLY A 198 -4.91 -9.13 -13.45
N GLU A 199 -5.11 -10.35 -13.94
CA GLU A 199 -6.27 -11.19 -13.59
C GLU A 199 -6.30 -11.56 -12.11
N ARG A 200 -5.14 -11.87 -11.49
CA ARG A 200 -5.05 -12.12 -10.03
C ARG A 200 -5.41 -10.87 -9.23
N VAL A 201 -4.87 -9.73 -9.62
CA VAL A 201 -5.16 -8.43 -9.01
C VAL A 201 -6.66 -8.13 -9.09
N LYS A 202 -7.25 -8.20 -10.29
CA LYS A 202 -8.67 -7.97 -10.50
C LYS A 202 -9.53 -8.90 -9.64
N ALA A 203 -9.20 -10.18 -9.57
CA ALA A 203 -9.96 -11.15 -8.79
C ALA A 203 -9.93 -10.86 -7.28
N ALA A 204 -8.81 -10.40 -6.72
CA ALA A 204 -8.73 -9.98 -5.33
C ALA A 204 -9.53 -8.69 -5.08
N LEU A 205 -9.36 -7.69 -5.96
CA LEU A 205 -10.09 -6.42 -5.87
C LEU A 205 -11.60 -6.61 -5.94
N ASP A 206 -12.10 -7.40 -6.88
CA ASP A 206 -13.54 -7.64 -7.05
C ASP A 206 -14.14 -8.35 -5.83
N ARG A 207 -13.44 -9.32 -5.21
CA ARG A 207 -13.89 -9.95 -3.96
C ARG A 207 -13.97 -8.94 -2.82
N GLY A 208 -12.92 -8.14 -2.65
CA GLY A 208 -12.85 -7.14 -1.59
C GLY A 208 -13.91 -6.06 -1.74
N LEU A 209 -14.07 -5.49 -2.95
CA LEU A 209 -15.04 -4.43 -3.24
C LEU A 209 -16.48 -4.94 -3.21
N MET A 210 -16.71 -6.24 -3.45
CA MET A 210 -18.03 -6.84 -3.22
C MET A 210 -18.40 -6.87 -1.73
N ALA A 211 -17.43 -7.11 -0.83
CA ALA A 211 -17.65 -7.11 0.61
C ALA A 211 -17.71 -5.69 1.20
N GLU A 212 -16.81 -4.82 0.76
CA GLU A 212 -16.70 -3.45 1.24
C GLU A 212 -16.43 -2.47 0.08
N PRO A 213 -17.48 -2.00 -0.62
CA PRO A 213 -17.34 -1.16 -1.82
C PRO A 213 -16.66 0.19 -1.59
N LYS A 214 -16.56 0.63 -0.33
CA LYS A 214 -15.96 1.91 0.07
C LYS A 214 -14.59 1.77 0.72
N HIS A 215 -13.99 0.58 0.67
CA HIS A 215 -12.67 0.36 1.25
C HIS A 215 -11.61 1.14 0.46
N VAL A 216 -11.04 2.18 1.08
CA VAL A 216 -10.17 3.16 0.40
C VAL A 216 -8.96 2.50 -0.26
N TRP A 217 -8.31 1.53 0.40
CA TRP A 217 -7.16 0.83 -0.19
C TRP A 217 -7.53 0.06 -1.46
N LEU A 218 -8.69 -0.61 -1.46
CA LEU A 218 -9.13 -1.37 -2.62
C LEU A 218 -9.50 -0.44 -3.78
N CYS A 219 -10.13 0.70 -3.48
CA CYS A 219 -10.49 1.70 -4.47
C CYS A 219 -9.24 2.36 -5.07
N HIS A 220 -8.23 2.66 -4.25
CA HIS A 220 -6.92 3.14 -4.71
C HIS A 220 -6.26 2.14 -5.67
N LEU A 221 -6.12 0.88 -5.27
CA LEU A 221 -5.54 -0.15 -6.13
C LEU A 221 -6.40 -0.40 -7.38
N LYS A 222 -7.72 -0.23 -7.31
CA LYS A 222 -8.62 -0.32 -8.47
C LYS A 222 -8.32 0.77 -9.50
N ILE A 223 -8.03 2.00 -9.06
CA ILE A 223 -7.59 3.09 -9.94
C ILE A 223 -6.28 2.70 -10.65
N HIS A 224 -5.28 2.19 -9.93
CA HIS A 224 -4.02 1.71 -10.53
C HIS A 224 -4.21 0.54 -11.50
N LEU A 225 -5.17 -0.35 -11.23
CA LEU A 225 -5.52 -1.39 -12.21
C LEU A 225 -6.15 -0.75 -13.46
N ASN A 226 -7.02 0.24 -13.30
CA ASN A 226 -7.78 0.82 -14.40
C ASN A 226 -7.00 1.82 -15.25
N GLU A 227 -6.04 2.58 -14.70
CA GLU A 227 -5.34 3.66 -15.41
C GLU A 227 -4.62 3.18 -16.68
N MET A 228 -4.19 1.92 -16.72
CA MET A 228 -3.55 1.30 -17.88
C MET A 228 -4.52 0.51 -18.77
N GLY A 229 -5.79 0.44 -18.39
CA GLY A 229 -6.82 -0.33 -19.07
C GLY A 229 -7.63 0.45 -20.10
N PRO A 230 -8.61 -0.21 -20.74
CA PRO A 230 -9.62 0.46 -21.56
C PRO A 230 -10.46 1.42 -20.72
N VAL A 231 -10.70 2.65 -21.22
CA VAL A 231 -11.56 3.67 -20.57
C VAL A 231 -12.97 3.12 -20.25
N ALA A 232 -13.49 2.23 -21.09
CA ALA A 232 -14.79 1.59 -20.86
C ALA A 232 -14.86 0.72 -19.60
N LEU A 233 -13.71 0.38 -18.99
CA LEU A 233 -13.61 -0.43 -17.78
C LEU A 233 -13.21 0.40 -16.54
N PHE A 234 -13.15 1.73 -16.65
CA PHE A 234 -12.85 2.60 -15.52
C PHE A 234 -13.93 2.51 -14.44
N ASP A 235 -13.50 2.35 -13.19
CA ASP A 235 -14.36 2.33 -12.03
C ASP A 235 -14.46 3.72 -11.39
N TRP A 236 -15.40 4.54 -11.87
CA TRP A 236 -15.64 5.87 -11.33
C TRP A 236 -16.16 5.84 -9.88
N ALA A 237 -16.82 4.76 -9.45
CA ALA A 237 -17.26 4.65 -8.06
C ALA A 237 -16.06 4.53 -7.12
N ALA A 238 -15.04 3.75 -7.49
CA ALA A 238 -13.78 3.68 -6.76
C ALA A 238 -13.06 5.05 -6.73
N ALA A 239 -13.00 5.75 -7.86
CA ALA A 239 -12.42 7.10 -7.93
C ALA A 239 -13.12 8.07 -6.96
N GLU A 240 -14.45 8.08 -6.92
CA GLU A 240 -15.22 8.96 -6.03
C GLU A 240 -15.08 8.58 -4.55
N VAL A 241 -14.92 7.29 -4.21
CA VAL A 241 -14.61 6.87 -2.83
C VAL A 241 -13.27 7.46 -2.39
N VAL A 242 -12.23 7.38 -3.22
CA VAL A 242 -10.92 7.94 -2.89
C VAL A 242 -10.97 9.46 -2.84
N ARG A 243 -11.66 10.11 -3.79
CA ARG A 243 -11.84 11.56 -3.86
C ARG A 243 -12.53 12.13 -2.62
N SER A 244 -13.45 11.37 -2.02
CA SER A 244 -14.23 11.75 -0.83
C SER A 244 -13.69 11.18 0.48
N ALA A 245 -12.55 10.49 0.46
CA ALA A 245 -11.94 9.94 1.65
C ALA A 245 -11.57 11.04 2.66
N ASP A 246 -11.80 10.77 3.94
CA ASP A 246 -11.51 11.68 5.04
C ASP A 246 -10.04 11.71 5.46
N ALA A 247 -9.23 10.79 4.94
CA ALA A 247 -7.77 10.72 5.09
C ALA A 247 -7.04 11.78 4.23
N THR A 248 -7.45 13.04 4.34
CA THR A 248 -6.98 14.13 3.45
C THR A 248 -5.51 14.49 3.64
N ALA A 249 -4.85 14.00 4.68
CA ALA A 249 -3.43 14.21 4.92
C ALA A 249 -2.52 13.35 4.01
N ALA A 250 -3.05 12.27 3.42
CA ALA A 250 -2.30 11.40 2.53
C ALA A 250 -2.34 11.95 1.10
N GLY A 251 -1.38 12.81 0.73
CA GLY A 251 -1.38 13.53 -0.54
C GLY A 251 -1.49 12.62 -1.77
N HIS A 252 -0.81 11.47 -1.76
CA HIS A 252 -0.94 10.49 -2.85
C HIS A 252 -2.37 9.95 -2.98
N LEU A 253 -3.08 9.61 -1.89
CA LEU A 253 -4.48 9.17 -1.96
C LEU A 253 -5.35 10.26 -2.58
N VAL A 254 -5.19 11.51 -2.15
CA VAL A 254 -5.95 12.66 -2.67
C VAL A 254 -5.69 12.84 -4.17
N HIS A 255 -4.48 12.59 -4.63
CA HIS A 255 -4.10 12.66 -6.04
C HIS A 255 -4.69 11.53 -6.89
N MET A 256 -4.84 10.31 -6.35
CA MET A 256 -5.14 9.11 -7.14
C MET A 256 -6.24 9.24 -8.21
N PRO A 257 -7.39 9.90 -7.99
CA PRO A 257 -8.42 10.02 -9.01
C PRO A 257 -7.95 10.69 -10.32
N THR A 258 -6.94 11.57 -10.26
CA THR A 258 -6.29 12.22 -11.42
C THR A 258 -5.87 11.20 -12.48
N HIS A 259 -5.44 10.00 -12.08
CA HIS A 259 -5.01 8.94 -12.99
C HIS A 259 -6.10 8.48 -13.97
N LEU A 260 -7.38 8.61 -13.61
CA LEU A 260 -8.50 8.36 -14.53
C LEU A 260 -8.96 9.65 -15.23
N ASP A 261 -9.02 10.76 -14.49
CA ASP A 261 -9.49 12.07 -14.99
C ASP A 261 -8.68 12.52 -16.22
N ILE A 262 -7.35 12.39 -16.18
CA ILE A 262 -6.46 12.79 -17.27
C ILE A 262 -6.68 11.97 -18.55
N GLN A 263 -7.10 10.70 -18.40
CA GLN A 263 -7.26 9.76 -19.50
C GLN A 263 -8.53 10.03 -20.31
N VAL A 264 -9.50 10.72 -19.72
CA VAL A 264 -10.75 11.15 -20.39
C VAL A 264 -10.76 12.63 -20.75
N GLY A 265 -9.66 13.35 -20.46
CA GLY A 265 -9.53 14.77 -20.75
C GLY A 265 -10.20 15.69 -19.74
N ASP A 266 -10.55 15.20 -18.54
CA ASP A 266 -11.04 16.04 -17.45
C ASP A 266 -9.88 16.68 -16.69
N TYR A 267 -9.16 17.56 -17.40
CA TYR A 267 -7.97 18.20 -16.85
C TYR A 267 -8.30 19.14 -15.68
N ALA A 268 -9.50 19.71 -15.62
CA ALA A 268 -9.89 20.60 -14.54
C ALA A 268 -9.95 19.85 -13.21
N GLU A 269 -10.54 18.66 -13.21
CA GLU A 269 -10.64 17.83 -12.01
C GLU A 269 -9.29 17.21 -11.61
N ALA A 270 -8.51 16.77 -12.61
CA ALA A 270 -7.12 16.34 -12.41
C ALA A 270 -6.27 17.42 -11.72
N MET A 271 -6.30 18.66 -12.22
CA MET A 271 -5.59 19.80 -11.62
C MET A 271 -6.05 20.08 -10.18
N ARG A 272 -7.35 19.96 -9.91
CA ARG A 272 -7.93 20.16 -8.57
C ARG A 272 -7.39 19.14 -7.57
N CYS A 273 -7.39 17.85 -7.92
CA CYS A 273 -6.87 16.79 -7.05
C CYS A 273 -5.35 16.91 -6.84
N ASN A 274 -4.59 17.25 -7.88
CA ASN A 274 -3.15 17.49 -7.78
C ASN A 274 -2.83 18.66 -6.82
N ALA A 275 -3.57 19.77 -6.94
CA ALA A 275 -3.40 20.91 -6.06
C ALA A 275 -3.66 20.57 -4.59
N LEU A 276 -4.69 19.78 -4.29
CA LEU A 276 -5.02 19.32 -2.93
C LEU A 276 -4.00 18.30 -2.40
N GLY A 277 -3.57 17.34 -3.23
CA GLY A 277 -2.54 16.37 -2.86
C GLY A 277 -1.21 17.06 -2.54
N SER A 278 -0.81 18.04 -3.35
CA SER A 278 0.37 18.88 -3.12
C SER A 278 0.26 19.69 -1.82
N GLU A 279 -0.91 20.27 -1.52
CA GLU A 279 -1.12 20.99 -0.26
C GLU A 279 -1.00 20.06 0.96
N ALA A 280 -1.59 18.87 0.90
CA ALA A 280 -1.49 17.86 1.95
C ALA A 280 -0.03 17.43 2.20
N ASP A 281 0.72 17.13 1.13
CA ASP A 281 2.14 16.76 1.24
C ASP A 281 3.00 17.89 1.80
N LEU A 282 2.77 19.14 1.39
CA LEU A 282 3.50 20.30 1.90
C LEU A 282 3.21 20.54 3.40
N ALA A 283 1.96 20.34 3.83
CA ALA A 283 1.59 20.41 5.23
C ALA A 283 2.27 19.31 6.07
N LEU A 284 2.38 18.08 5.53
CA LEU A 284 3.12 16.99 6.17
C LEU A 284 4.64 17.28 6.19
N PHE A 285 5.19 17.80 5.09
CA PHE A 285 6.60 18.16 4.97
C PHE A 285 7.02 19.20 6.01
N ALA A 286 6.21 20.24 6.20
CA ALA A 286 6.45 21.28 7.21
C ALA A 286 6.53 20.70 8.63
N ARG A 287 5.84 19.58 8.89
CA ARG A 287 5.83 18.92 10.19
C ARG A 287 6.92 17.87 10.36
N SER A 288 7.33 17.22 9.28
CA SER A 288 8.19 16.04 9.33
C SER A 288 9.12 15.94 8.12
N PRO A 289 9.97 16.95 7.90
CA PRO A 289 10.75 17.08 6.68
C PRO A 289 11.78 15.97 6.47
N SER A 290 12.16 15.26 7.54
CA SER A 290 13.12 14.16 7.47
C SER A 290 12.56 12.85 6.93
N ARG A 291 11.22 12.75 6.74
CA ARG A 291 10.55 11.52 6.30
C ARG A 291 9.97 11.65 4.89
N PHE A 292 10.76 12.19 3.98
CA PHE A 292 10.37 12.42 2.58
C PHE A 292 11.34 11.77 1.60
N GLY A 293 12.16 10.80 2.04
CA GLY A 293 13.27 10.27 1.23
C GLY A 293 12.81 9.78 -0.16
N ILE A 294 12.21 8.59 -0.21
CA ILE A 294 11.60 8.06 -1.44
C ILE A 294 10.30 8.80 -1.78
N TYR A 295 9.55 9.22 -0.75
CA TYR A 295 8.23 9.83 -0.93
C TYR A 295 8.28 11.16 -1.70
N THR A 296 9.44 11.83 -1.79
CA THR A 296 9.61 13.02 -2.65
C THR A 296 9.20 12.76 -4.11
N GLY A 297 9.36 11.53 -4.63
CA GLY A 297 8.85 11.18 -5.97
C GLY A 297 7.34 11.37 -6.11
N TYR A 298 6.58 11.00 -5.07
CA TYR A 298 5.13 11.19 -5.02
C TYR A 298 4.73 12.66 -4.88
N VAL A 299 5.51 13.44 -4.13
CA VAL A 299 5.30 14.89 -4.02
C VAL A 299 5.45 15.57 -5.38
N VAL A 300 6.49 15.19 -6.14
CA VAL A 300 6.70 15.71 -7.50
C VAL A 300 5.57 15.28 -8.42
N HIS A 301 5.12 14.03 -8.33
CA HIS A 301 3.98 13.50 -9.08
C HIS A 301 2.70 14.31 -8.82
N ASN A 302 2.47 14.73 -7.58
CA ASN A 302 1.34 15.59 -7.22
C ASN A 302 1.46 17.03 -7.73
N MET A 303 2.65 17.48 -8.12
CA MET A 303 2.88 18.80 -8.70
C MET A 303 2.82 18.81 -10.23
N GLU A 304 2.70 17.63 -10.86
CA GLU A 304 2.49 17.55 -12.30
C GLU A 304 1.18 18.24 -12.70
N PHE A 305 1.20 18.97 -13.81
CA PHE A 305 0.03 19.67 -14.37
C PHE A 305 -0.63 20.70 -13.45
N ARG A 306 0.06 21.24 -12.43
CA ARG A 306 -0.46 22.33 -11.58
C ARG A 306 -0.47 23.70 -12.27
#